data_AF-A0A524CQP6-F1
#
_entry.id   AF-A0A524CQP6-F1
#
_cell.length_a   1.000
_cell.length_b   1.000
_cell.length_c   1.000
_cell.angle_alpha   90.00
_cell.angle_beta   90.00
_cell.angle_gamma   90.00
#
_symmetry.space_group_name_H-M   'P 1'
#
loop_
_entity.id
_entity.type
_entity.pdbx_description
1 polymer ?
#
loop_
_entity_poly.entity_id
_entity_poly.type
_entity_poly.pdbx_seq_one_letter_code
_entity_poly.pdbx_strand_id
1 'polypeptide(L)'
;VPQAEKIAALLKCTMCGMCIRGCPVCYCVDCILSKKRKEKTINKETYQLARIAHVADRCVECGNCYNNCPQNLPLSLYFMSLNDAFNEKFGYCPGESIDDTPFRSGKAIQEMELEKV
;
A
#
# COMPACT_ATOMS: atom_id res chain seq x y z
N VAL A 1 9.60 8.52 -16.23
CA VAL A 1 10.03 7.10 -16.17
C VAL A 1 8.95 6.22 -16.77
N PRO A 2 9.24 5.45 -17.84
CA PRO A 2 8.29 4.50 -18.42
C PRO A 2 7.73 3.52 -17.38
N GLN A 3 6.48 3.08 -17.56
CA GLN A 3 5.82 2.17 -16.61
C GLN A 3 6.56 0.82 -16.46
N ALA A 4 7.20 0.35 -17.53
CA ALA A 4 8.00 -0.87 -17.51
C ALA A 4 9.20 -0.79 -16.56
N GLU A 5 9.93 0.34 -16.57
CA GLU A 5 11.08 0.55 -15.68
C GLU A 5 10.66 0.64 -14.21
N LYS A 6 9.51 1.28 -13.94
CA LYS A 6 8.90 1.32 -12.60
C LYS A 6 8.66 -0.11 -12.08
N ILE A 7 7.97 -0.93 -12.87
CA ILE A 7 7.67 -2.32 -12.49
C ILE A 7 8.97 -3.12 -12.29
N ALA A 8 9.95 -2.97 -13.18
CA ALA A 8 11.23 -3.66 -13.08
C ALA A 8 11.97 -3.36 -11.77
N ALA A 9 11.89 -2.13 -11.26
CA ALA A 9 12.47 -1.79 -9.96
C ALA A 9 11.84 -2.62 -8.82
N LEU A 10 10.51 -2.79 -8.80
CA LEU A 10 9.79 -3.55 -7.78
C LEU A 10 10.15 -5.05 -7.76
N LEU A 11 10.53 -5.62 -8.91
CA LEU A 11 10.89 -7.04 -9.04
C LEU A 11 12.19 -7.41 -8.32
N LYS A 12 13.03 -6.43 -7.95
CA LYS A 12 14.19 -6.64 -7.07
C LYS A 12 13.81 -7.05 -5.65
N CYS A 13 12.52 -7.01 -5.29
CA CYS A 13 12.05 -7.41 -3.96
C CYS A 13 12.44 -8.85 -3.58
N THR A 14 12.93 -9.01 -2.34
CA THR A 14 13.22 -10.31 -1.71
C THR A 14 12.08 -10.82 -0.81
N MET A 15 10.95 -10.11 -0.80
CA MET A 15 9.79 -10.35 0.09
C MET A 15 10.18 -10.42 1.57
N CYS A 16 11.21 -9.68 2.01
CA CYS A 16 11.70 -9.72 3.39
C CYS A 16 10.67 -9.24 4.43
N GLY A 17 9.70 -8.42 4.02
CA GLY A 17 8.61 -7.90 4.86
C GLY A 17 8.97 -6.69 5.70
N MET A 18 10.17 -6.11 5.55
CA MET A 18 10.58 -4.96 6.36
C MET A 18 9.71 -3.71 6.10
N CYS A 19 9.29 -3.52 4.86
CA CYS A 19 8.34 -2.46 4.49
C CYS A 19 6.95 -2.65 5.13
N ILE A 20 6.59 -3.87 5.56
CA ILE A 20 5.35 -4.13 6.29
C ILE A 20 5.57 -3.81 7.77
N ARG A 21 6.63 -4.35 8.39
CA ARG A 21 6.89 -4.20 9.83
C ARG A 21 7.17 -2.77 10.25
N GLY A 22 7.84 -1.98 9.42
CA GLY A 22 8.14 -0.57 9.72
C GLY A 22 7.01 0.40 9.36
N CYS A 23 5.89 -0.08 8.82
CA CYS A 23 4.82 0.78 8.33
C CYS A 23 3.78 1.04 9.44
N PRO A 24 3.55 2.31 9.84
CA PRO A 24 2.65 2.63 10.96
C PRO A 24 1.18 2.28 10.66
N VAL A 25 0.80 2.25 9.38
CA VAL A 25 -0.57 1.93 8.94
C VAL A 25 -0.77 0.44 8.64
N CYS A 26 0.13 -0.42 9.13
CA CYS A 26 0.09 -1.86 8.94
C CYS A 26 0.03 -2.58 10.29
N TYR A 27 -1.17 -2.58 10.86
CA TYR A 27 -1.49 -3.12 12.18
C TYR A 27 -2.30 -4.43 12.11
N CYS A 28 -2.44 -5.04 10.93
CA CYS A 28 -3.21 -6.27 10.75
C CYS A 28 -2.69 -7.38 11.67
N VAL A 29 -3.58 -7.95 12.50
CA VAL A 29 -3.27 -9.10 13.37
C VAL A 29 -2.97 -10.33 12.53
N ASP A 30 -3.78 -10.57 11.49
CA ASP A 30 -3.54 -11.59 10.49
C ASP A 30 -3.24 -10.94 9.13
N CYS A 31 -2.08 -11.24 8.58
CA CYS A 31 -1.58 -10.66 7.33
C CYS A 31 -1.41 -11.78 6.29
N ILE A 32 -2.30 -11.81 5.30
CA ILE A 32 -2.28 -12.83 4.24
C ILE A 32 -0.95 -12.88 3.48
N LEU A 33 -0.29 -11.72 3.30
CA LEU A 33 1.03 -11.64 2.67
C LEU A 33 2.12 -12.31 3.52
N SER A 34 2.07 -12.12 4.84
CA SER A 34 3.00 -12.78 5.75
C SER A 34 2.81 -14.29 5.75
N LYS A 35 1.56 -14.76 5.75
CA LYS A 35 1.22 -16.19 5.65
C LYS A 35 1.71 -16.81 4.35
N LYS A 36 1.27 -16.27 3.20
CA LYS A 36 1.65 -16.79 1.87
C LYS A 36 3.15 -16.74 1.62
N ARG A 37 3.86 -15.72 2.13
CA ARG A 37 5.33 -15.67 2.08
C ARG A 37 5.97 -16.82 2.86
N LYS A 38 5.51 -17.11 4.08
CA LYS A 38 6.03 -18.23 4.89
C LYS A 38 5.77 -19.58 4.22
N GLU A 39 4.58 -19.75 3.64
CA GLU A 39 4.18 -20.94 2.90
C GLU A 39 4.82 -21.05 1.50
N LYS A 40 5.50 -19.99 1.03
CA LYS A 40 6.09 -19.89 -0.31
C LYS A 40 5.06 -20.06 -1.44
N THR A 41 3.82 -19.62 -1.21
CA THR A 41 2.68 -19.73 -2.15
C THR A 41 2.39 -18.44 -2.92
N ILE A 42 3.30 -17.46 -2.88
CA ILE A 42 3.18 -16.17 -3.55
C ILE A 42 4.49 -15.79 -4.25
N ASN A 43 4.39 -15.22 -5.46
CA ASN A 43 5.52 -14.69 -6.21
C ASN A 43 5.75 -13.19 -5.89
N LYS A 44 6.87 -12.65 -6.37
CA LYS A 44 7.31 -11.28 -6.05
C LYS A 44 6.35 -10.23 -6.63
N GLU A 45 5.85 -10.49 -7.83
CA GLU A 45 4.91 -9.67 -8.58
C GLU A 45 3.63 -9.47 -7.78
N THR A 46 2.98 -10.59 -7.40
CA THR A 46 1.73 -10.58 -6.64
C THR A 46 1.94 -10.02 -5.25
N TYR A 47 3.08 -10.30 -4.61
CA TYR A 47 3.41 -9.75 -3.29
C TYR A 47 3.47 -8.22 -3.32
N GLN A 48 4.15 -7.62 -4.31
CA GLN A 48 4.26 -6.18 -4.46
C GLN A 48 2.92 -5.54 -4.83
N LEU A 49 2.21 -6.10 -5.82
CA LEU A 49 0.91 -5.57 -6.24
C LEU A 49 -0.10 -5.62 -5.08
N ALA A 50 -0.19 -6.74 -4.38
CA ALA A 50 -1.09 -6.86 -3.24
C ALA A 50 -0.70 -5.92 -2.10
N ARG A 51 0.60 -5.72 -1.83
CA ARG A 51 1.07 -4.75 -0.83
C ARG A 51 0.68 -3.33 -1.20
N ILE A 52 0.93 -2.93 -2.44
CA ILE A 52 0.62 -1.59 -2.95
C ILE A 52 -0.88 -1.36 -2.90
N ALA A 53 -1.67 -2.27 -3.47
CA ALA A 53 -3.13 -2.19 -3.47
C ALA A 53 -3.70 -2.11 -2.06
N HIS A 54 -3.15 -2.91 -1.14
CA HIS A 54 -3.60 -2.92 0.24
C HIS A 54 -3.36 -1.58 0.94
N VAL A 55 -2.22 -0.90 0.72
CA VAL A 55 -1.86 0.36 1.40
C VAL A 55 -2.27 1.63 0.64
N ALA A 56 -2.71 1.51 -0.62
CA ALA A 56 -2.92 2.61 -1.57
C ALA A 56 -3.74 3.79 -1.03
N ASP A 57 -4.73 3.54 -0.17
CA ASP A 57 -5.67 4.51 0.37
C ASP A 57 -5.36 4.94 1.82
N ARG A 58 -4.23 4.54 2.39
CA ARG A 58 -3.93 4.84 3.80
C ARG A 58 -2.49 5.25 4.06
N CYS A 59 -1.70 5.45 3.02
CA CYS A 59 -0.30 5.85 3.21
C CYS A 59 -0.23 7.27 3.76
N VAL A 60 0.35 7.44 4.94
CA VAL A 60 0.63 8.74 5.57
C VAL A 60 2.04 9.27 5.25
N GLU A 61 2.64 8.78 4.17
CA GLU A 61 3.93 9.25 3.62
C GLU A 61 5.15 9.24 4.57
N CYS A 62 5.11 8.45 5.65
CA CYS A 62 6.19 8.37 6.65
C CYS A 62 7.58 7.92 6.12
N GLY A 63 7.71 7.45 4.89
CA GLY A 63 8.99 7.05 4.29
C GLY A 63 9.62 5.74 4.78
N ASN A 64 9.13 5.14 5.87
CA ASN A 64 9.73 3.93 6.48
C ASN A 64 9.85 2.73 5.52
N CYS A 65 8.97 2.62 4.53
CA CYS A 65 9.03 1.54 3.54
C CYS A 65 10.27 1.62 2.64
N TYR A 66 10.74 2.84 2.32
CA TYR A 66 11.98 3.08 1.60
C TYR A 66 13.19 2.92 2.53
N ASN A 67 13.18 3.62 3.68
CA ASN A 67 14.30 3.66 4.62
C ASN A 67 14.72 2.27 5.13
N ASN A 68 13.75 1.37 5.33
CA ASN A 68 14.02 0.03 5.84
C ASN A 68 14.20 -1.02 4.72
N CYS A 69 14.17 -0.63 3.45
CA CYS A 69 14.26 -1.58 2.35
C CYS A 69 15.72 -1.98 2.08
N PRO A 70 16.12 -3.25 2.24
CA PRO A 70 17.49 -3.68 1.94
C PRO A 70 17.81 -3.69 0.44
N GLN A 71 16.85 -3.38 -0.42
CA GLN A 71 17.00 -3.31 -1.88
C GLN A 71 16.78 -1.89 -2.41
N ASN A 72 16.62 -0.90 -1.53
CA ASN A 72 16.37 0.50 -1.90
C ASN A 72 15.22 0.67 -2.90
N LEU A 73 14.14 -0.11 -2.73
CA LEU A 73 12.95 0.01 -3.58
C LEU A 73 12.28 1.36 -3.33
N PRO A 74 11.90 2.12 -4.37
CA PRO A 74 11.31 3.45 -4.21
C PRO A 74 9.83 3.39 -3.82
N LEU A 75 9.49 2.60 -2.80
CA LEU A 75 8.11 2.35 -2.36
C LEU A 75 7.40 3.64 -1.93
N SER A 76 8.09 4.55 -1.27
CA SER A 76 7.53 5.86 -0.89
C SER A 76 7.03 6.64 -2.11
N LEU A 77 7.80 6.68 -3.20
CA LEU A 77 7.40 7.37 -4.44
C LEU A 77 6.12 6.78 -5.04
N TYR A 78 5.96 5.46 -4.99
CA TYR A 78 4.71 4.83 -5.46
C TYR A 78 3.51 5.22 -4.61
N PHE A 79 3.68 5.25 -3.29
CA PHE A 79 2.58 5.62 -2.40
C PHE A 79 2.22 7.11 -2.48
N MET A 80 3.20 8.01 -2.59
CA MET A 80 2.93 9.43 -2.81
C MET A 80 2.18 9.66 -4.13
N SER A 81 2.62 9.01 -5.22
CA SER A 81 1.90 9.08 -6.50
C SER A 81 0.48 8.53 -6.44
N LEU A 82 0.20 7.58 -5.53
CA LEU A 82 -1.16 7.09 -5.31
C LEU A 82 -1.96 8.10 -4.50
N ASN A 83 -1.39 8.66 -3.43
CA ASN A 83 -2.04 9.71 -2.64
C ASN A 83 -2.43 10.90 -3.53
N ASP A 84 -1.54 11.37 -4.41
CA ASP A 84 -1.85 12.43 -5.38
C ASP A 84 -3.08 12.06 -6.23
N ALA A 85 -3.12 10.83 -6.73
CA ALA A 85 -4.24 10.35 -7.54
C ALA A 85 -5.56 10.23 -6.73
N PHE A 86 -5.48 9.86 -5.45
CA PHE A 86 -6.65 9.83 -4.55
C PHE A 86 -7.13 11.25 -4.24
N ASN A 87 -6.22 12.20 -4.00
CA ASN A 87 -6.55 13.59 -3.75
C ASN A 87 -7.20 14.24 -4.98
N GLU A 88 -6.61 14.07 -6.17
CA GLU A 88 -7.14 14.62 -7.42
C GLU A 88 -8.54 14.08 -7.73
N LYS A 89 -8.76 12.78 -7.51
CA LYS A 89 -10.01 12.12 -7.91
C LYS A 89 -11.12 12.22 -6.86
N PHE A 90 -10.77 12.23 -5.58
CA PHE A 90 -11.73 12.10 -4.48
C PHE A 90 -11.62 13.18 -3.41
N GLY A 91 -10.66 14.10 -3.52
CA GLY A 91 -10.37 15.09 -2.47
C GLY A 91 -9.91 14.44 -1.17
N TYR A 92 -9.37 13.21 -1.23
CA TYR A 92 -9.03 12.42 -0.05
C TYR A 92 -7.52 12.41 0.19
N CYS A 93 -7.10 12.73 1.42
CA CYS A 93 -5.72 12.64 1.86
C CYS A 93 -5.64 11.81 3.17
N PRO A 94 -4.84 10.73 3.21
CA PRO A 94 -4.76 9.90 4.41
C PRO A 94 -4.11 10.61 5.60
N GLY A 95 -4.79 10.59 6.76
CA GLY A 95 -4.20 11.02 8.04
C GLY A 95 -4.24 12.52 8.31
N GLU A 96 -5.11 13.27 7.63
CA GLU A 96 -5.34 14.69 7.92
C GLU A 96 -6.08 14.91 9.24
N SER A 97 -7.07 14.08 9.55
CA SER A 97 -7.80 14.10 10.83
C SER A 97 -7.92 12.72 11.46
N ILE A 98 -8.04 12.70 12.79
CA ILE A 98 -8.37 11.49 13.57
C ILE A 98 -9.85 11.11 13.44
N ASP A 99 -10.70 12.08 13.08
CA ASP A 99 -12.13 11.89 12.91
C ASP A 99 -12.51 11.44 11.49
N ASP A 100 -11.53 11.39 10.58
CA ASP A 100 -11.74 10.97 9.21
C ASP A 100 -12.16 9.50 9.14
N THR A 101 -13.20 9.24 8.35
CA THR A 101 -13.63 7.88 8.06
C THR A 101 -12.63 7.25 7.06
N PRO A 102 -12.00 6.10 7.36
CA PRO A 102 -11.06 5.48 6.42
C PRO A 102 -11.74 5.16 5.09
N PHE A 103 -11.04 5.45 3.98
CA PHE A 103 -11.61 5.42 2.62
C PHE A 103 -12.25 4.08 2.23
N ARG A 104 -11.70 2.95 2.69
CA ARG A 104 -12.25 1.60 2.46
C ARG A 104 -12.92 0.96 3.69
N SER A 105 -13.34 1.77 4.66
CA SER A 105 -14.18 1.27 5.76
C SER A 105 -15.56 0.87 5.22
N GLY A 106 -16.24 -0.04 5.91
CA GLY A 106 -17.61 -0.43 5.53
C GLY A 106 -18.56 0.77 5.46
N LYS A 107 -18.40 1.74 6.38
CA LYS A 107 -19.15 3.01 6.36
C LYS A 107 -18.87 3.83 5.10
N ALA A 108 -17.60 4.05 4.75
CA ALA A 108 -17.26 4.79 3.53
C ALA A 108 -17.75 4.08 2.26
N ILE A 109 -17.66 2.75 2.20
CA ILE A 109 -18.15 1.97 1.05
C ILE A 109 -19.67 2.11 0.86
N GLN A 110 -20.44 2.10 1.96
CA GLN A 110 -21.89 2.31 1.93
C GLN A 110 -22.24 3.72 1.43
N GLU A 111 -21.50 4.74 1.85
CA GLU A 111 -21.70 6.14 1.45
C GLU A 111 -21.30 6.41 0.00
N MET A 112 -20.30 5.68 -0.55
CA MET A 112 -19.81 5.82 -1.93
C MET A 112 -20.71 5.18 -3.01
N GLU A 113 -21.87 4.65 -2.65
CA GLU A 113 -22.84 4.02 -3.56
C GLU A 113 -22.30 2.80 -4.36
N LEU A 114 -21.23 2.13 -3.90
CA LEU A 114 -20.72 0.90 -4.53
C LEU A 114 -21.65 -0.31 -4.31
N GLU A 115 -22.67 -0.18 -3.47
CA GLU A 115 -23.68 -1.20 -3.16
C GLU A 115 -25.05 -0.91 -3.80
N LYS A 116 -25.21 0.14 -4.62
CA LYS A 116 -26.43 0.35 -5.42
C LYS A 116 -26.38 -0.50 -6.70
N VAL A 117 -26.54 -1.81 -6.56
CA VAL A 117 -26.87 -2.74 -7.66
C VAL A 117 -28.13 -3.50 -7.30
#